data_AF-A0A8S3HAX4-F1
#
_entry.id   AF-A0A8S3HAX4-F1
#
_cell.length_a   1.000
_cell.length_b   1.000
_cell.length_c   1.000
_cell.angle_alpha   90.00
_cell.angle_beta   90.00
_cell.angle_gamma   90.00
#
_symmetry.space_group_name_H-M   'P 1'
#
loop_
_entity.id
_entity.type
_entity.pdbx_description
1 polymer ?
#
loop_
_entity_poly.entity_id
_entity_poly.type
_entity_poly.pdbx_seq_one_letter_code
_entity_poly.pdbx_strand_id
1 'polypeptide(L)' 'MTVRALYSYTSAESDEISFTEGDTIIDCEHIDAGWMLGRHPVTGKQ' A
#
# COMPACT_ATOMS: atom_id res chain seq x y z
N MET A 1 3.29 8.58 7.28
CA MET A 1 4.59 8.19 6.69
C MET A 1 4.39 7.88 5.21
N THR A 2 5.42 7.97 4.37
CA THR A 2 5.33 7.59 2.94
C THR A 2 6.36 6.53 2.62
N VAL A 3 5.97 5.50 1.87
CA VAL A 3 6.85 4.41 1.43
C VAL A 3 6.77 4.25 -0.08
N ARG A 4 7.82 3.66 -0.66
CA ARG A 4 7.87 3.36 -2.09
C ARG A 4 7.83 1.86 -2.30
N ALA A 5 6.95 1.41 -3.19
CA ALA A 5 6.86 0.02 -3.60
C ALA A 5 8.14 -0.39 -4.34
N LEU A 6 8.80 -1.44 -3.84
CA LEU A 6 9.97 -2.02 -4.49
C LEU A 6 9.59 -3.03 -5.58
N TYR A 7 8.38 -3.57 -5.51
CA TYR A 7 7.82 -4.54 -6.44
C TYR A 7 6.33 -4.28 -6.60
N SER A 8 5.77 -4.69 -7.74
CA SER A 8 4.32 -4.68 -7.95
C SER A 8 3.63 -5.71 -7.08
N TYR A 9 2.44 -5.37 -6.59
CA TYR A 9 1.60 -6.23 -5.78
C TYR A 9 0.15 -6.14 -6.24
N THR A 10 -0.50 -7.29 -6.37
CA THR A 10 -1.93 -7.39 -6.64
C THR A 10 -2.61 -7.83 -5.36
N SER A 11 -3.57 -7.04 -4.89
CA SER A 11 -4.41 -7.35 -3.73
C SER A 11 -5.02 -8.75 -3.88
N ALA A 12 -4.77 -9.61 -2.90
CA ALA A 12 -5.39 -10.92 -2.78
C ALA A 12 -6.79 -10.81 -2.15
N GLU A 13 -6.96 -9.87 -1.21
CA GLU A 13 -8.21 -9.66 -0.48
C GLU A 13 -8.83 -8.28 -0.78
N SER A 14 -10.11 -8.11 -0.41
CA SER A 14 -10.88 -6.91 -0.78
C SER A 14 -10.45 -5.65 -0.03
N ASP A 15 -9.92 -5.81 1.17
CA ASP A 15 -9.40 -4.78 2.08
C ASP A 15 -7.94 -4.42 1.78
N GLU A 16 -7.31 -5.08 0.81
CA GLU A 16 -5.98 -4.74 0.34
C GLU A 16 -6.02 -3.81 -0.88
N ILE A 17 -4.89 -3.13 -1.11
CA ILE A 17 -4.68 -2.27 -2.28
C ILE A 17 -3.69 -2.93 -3.25
N SER A 18 -4.00 -2.85 -4.55
CA SER A 18 -3.02 -3.19 -5.60
C SER A 18 -2.17 -1.96 -5.93
N PHE A 19 -0.88 -2.17 -6.19
CA PHE A 19 0.07 -1.11 -6.56
C PHE A 19 1.19 -1.67 -7.43
N THR A 20 1.89 -0.80 -8.14
CA THR A 20 2.99 -1.16 -9.04
C THR A 20 4.36 -0.79 -8.49
N GLU A 21 5.41 -1.44 -8.98
CA GLU A 21 6.79 -1.08 -8.65
C GLU A 21 7.03 0.42 -8.91
N GLY A 22 7.57 1.11 -7.91
CA GLY A 22 7.83 2.53 -7.97
C GLY A 22 6.70 3.42 -7.47
N ASP A 23 5.49 2.87 -7.24
CA ASP A 23 4.40 3.65 -6.65
C ASP A 23 4.75 4.11 -5.23
N THR A 24 4.23 5.29 -4.89
CA THR A 24 4.35 5.84 -3.54
C THR A 24 3.05 5.58 -2.79
N ILE A 25 3.14 4.94 -1.64
CA ILE A 25 2.01 4.73 -0.73
C ILE A 25 2.12 5.77 0.39
N ILE A 26 1.01 6.42 0.71
CA ILE A 26 0.95 7.50 1.69
C ILE A 26 0.15 7.06 2.92
N ASP A 27 0.20 7.87 3.98
CA ASP A 27 -0.50 7.61 5.25
C ASP A 27 -0.19 6.22 5.84
N CYS A 28 1.05 5.78 5.69
CA CYS A 28 1.43 4.44 6.11
C CYS A 28 1.57 4.33 7.63
N GLU A 29 0.95 3.30 8.21
CA GLU A 29 1.01 2.97 9.64
C GLU A 29 1.25 1.47 9.82
N HIS A 30 2.14 1.08 10.75
CA HIS A 30 2.34 -0.33 11.08
C HIS A 30 1.16 -0.84 11.89
N ILE A 31 0.58 -1.95 11.44
CA ILE A 31 -0.50 -2.65 12.16
C ILE A 31 0.11 -3.82 12.93
N ASP A 32 0.99 -4.59 12.29
CA ASP A 32 1.71 -5.72 12.90
C ASP A 32 3.08 -5.97 12.23
N ALA A 33 3.68 -7.14 12.49
CA ALA A 33 5.01 -7.52 11.99
C ALA A 33 5.07 -7.79 10.47
N GLY A 34 3.93 -7.98 9.80
CA GLY A 34 3.83 -8.27 8.37
C GLY A 34 3.05 -7.23 7.56
N TRP A 35 2.26 -6.38 8.22
CA TRP A 35 1.30 -5.51 7.55
C TRP A 35 1.39 -4.04 7.94
N MET A 36 1.15 -3.21 6.93
CA MET A 36 0.99 -1.77 7.05
C MET A 36 -0.34 -1.36 6.44
N LEU A 37 -1.05 -0.47 7.13
CA LEU A 37 -2.15 0.27 6.50
C LEU A 37 -1.54 1.37 5.65
N GLY A 38 -2.09 1.62 4.46
CA GLY A 38 -1.62 2.70 3.61
C GLY A 38 -2.67 3.04 2.57
N ARG A 39 -2.59 4.26 2.04
CA ARG A 39 -3.51 4.75 1.02
C ARG A 39 -2.78 4.91 -0.31
N HIS A 40 -3.40 4.43 -1.38
CA HIS A 40 -2.87 4.68 -2.71
C HIS A 40 -3.23 6.12 -3.14
N PRO A 41 -2.25 6.99 -3.46
CA PRO A 41 -2.48 8.41 -3.69
C PRO A 41 -3.33 8.70 -4.92
N VAL A 42 -3.34 7.79 -5.91
CA VAL A 42 -4.09 7.98 -7.16
C VAL A 42 -5.53 7.46 -7.05
N THR A 43 -5.76 6.35 -6.35
CA THR A 43 -7.10 5.71 -6.32
C THR A 43 -7.87 6.09 -5.07
N GLY A 44 -7.20 6.61 -4.03
CA GLY A 44 -7.80 6.91 -2.73
C GLY A 44 -8.25 5.67 -1.94
N LYS A 45 -8.03 4.47 -2.48
CA LYS A 45 -8.36 3.21 -1.80
C LYS A 45 -7.40 3.02 -0.62
N GLN A 46 -7.97 2.57 0.49
CA GLN A 46 -7.33 2.34 1.78
C GLN A 46 -7.86 1.03 2.35
#